data_AF-A0A1I2RBX2-F1
#
_entry.id   AF-A0A1I2RBX2-F1
#
_cell.length_a   1.000
_cell.length_b   1.000
_cell.length_c   1.000
_cell.angle_alpha   90.00
_cell.angle_beta   90.00
_cell.angle_gamma   90.00
#
_symmetry.space_group_name_H-M   'P 1'
#
loop_
_entity.id
_entity.type
_entity.pdbx_description
1 polymer ?
#
loop_
_entity_poly.entity_id
_entity_poly.type
_entity_poly.pdbx_seq_one_letter_code
_entity_poly.pdbx_strand_id
1 'polypeptide(L)' 'MRINMKTFEFVVEFLLVIGIVASLCEFNEVRYLGYMISAGSIYLMYQIEKEIERKRHRARFHRRMYKLIEQKLFS' A
#
# COMPACT_ATOMS: atom_id res chain seq x y z
N MET A 1 -3.23 15.72 -5.98
CA MET A 1 -2.39 14.79 -6.76
C MET A 1 -2.91 13.36 -6.58
N ARG A 2 -3.50 12.73 -7.61
CA ARG A 2 -3.79 11.28 -7.58
C ARG A 2 -2.49 10.56 -7.87
N ILE A 3 -1.71 10.26 -6.84
CA ILE A 3 -0.61 9.31 -6.98
C ILE A 3 -1.24 7.96 -7.31
N ASN A 4 -0.82 7.35 -8.42
CA ASN A 4 -1.30 6.04 -8.82
C ASN A 4 -0.79 5.01 -7.80
N MET A 5 -1.69 4.20 -7.23
CA MET A 5 -1.34 3.25 -6.15
C MET A 5 -0.18 2.33 -6.53
N LYS A 6 -0.15 1.88 -7.80
CA LYS A 6 0.95 1.06 -8.33
C LYS A 6 2.30 1.78 -8.33
N THR A 7 2.31 3.08 -8.63
CA THR A 7 3.53 3.88 -8.62
C THR A 7 4.03 4.09 -7.19
N PHE A 8 3.11 4.26 -6.24
CA PHE A 8 3.47 4.39 -4.83
C PHE A 8 4.03 3.08 -4.26
N GLU A 9 3.40 1.94 -4.57
CA GLU A 9 3.90 0.60 -4.23
C GLU A 9 5.32 0.36 -4.77
N PHE A 10 5.57 0.69 -6.04
CA PHE A 10 6.90 0.59 -6.64
C PHE A 10 7.95 1.45 -5.93
N VAL A 11 7.59 2.69 -5.54
CA VAL A 11 8.50 3.57 -4.79
C VAL A 11 8.82 2.99 -3.41
N VAL A 12 7.82 2.42 -2.72
CA VAL A 12 8.00 1.81 -1.40
C VAL A 12 8.85 0.54 -1.48
N GLU A 13 8.66 -0.29 -2.51
CA GLU A 13 9.54 -1.45 -2.79
C GLU A 13 10.98 -1.02 -3.02
N PHE A 14 11.20 0.02 -3.82
CA PHE A 14 12.53 0.53 -4.09
C PHE A 14 13.20 1.08 -2.82
N LEU A 15 12.45 1.79 -1.98
CA LEU A 15 12.91 2.25 -0.66
C LEU A 15 13.28 1.09 0.26
N LEU A 16 12.53 -0.01 0.23
CA LEU A 16 12.83 -1.20 1.02
C LEU A 16 14.17 -1.81 0.59
N VAL A 17 14.41 -1.94 -0.72
CA VAL A 17 15.69 -2.44 -1.23
C VAL A 17 16.85 -1.55 -0.79
N ILE A 18 16.71 -0.23 -0.90
CA ILE A 18 17.72 0.74 -0.43
C ILE A 18 17.95 0.58 1.08
N GLY A 19 16.89 0.49 1.87
CA GLY A 19 16.98 0.32 3.32
C GLY A 19 17.74 -0.94 3.71
N ILE A 20 17.47 -2.06 3.02
CA ILE A 20 18.17 -3.33 3.23
C ILE A 20 19.66 -3.19 2.88
N VAL A 21 19.98 -2.61 1.72
CA VAL A 21 21.39 -2.40 1.32
C VAL A 21 22.11 -1.50 2.31
N ALA A 22 21.50 -0.39 2.74
CA ALA A 22 22.07 0.51 3.74
C ALA A 22 22.27 -0.17 5.10
N SER A 23 21.42 -1.13 5.46
CA SER A 23 21.55 -1.90 6.70
C SER A 23 22.76 -2.85 6.72
N LEU A 24 23.36 -3.13 5.56
CA LEU A 24 24.57 -3.94 5.43
C LEU A 24 25.86 -3.11 5.48
N CYS A 25 25.77 -1.78 5.54
CA CYS A 25 26.94 -0.91 5.62
C CYS A 25 27.69 -1.08 6.96
N GLU A 26 29.02 -0.96 6.90
CA GLU A 26 29.90 -1.01 8.08
C GLU A 26 29.73 0.20 9.00
N PHE A 27 29.36 1.35 8.44
CA PHE A 27 29.09 2.57 9.21
C PHE A 27 27.80 2.42 10.02
N ASN A 28 27.94 2.44 11.34
CA ASN A 28 26.82 2.28 12.28
C ASN A 28 25.66 3.26 12.00
N GLU A 29 25.96 4.52 11.71
CA GLU A 29 24.93 5.54 11.42
C GLU A 29 24.10 5.19 10.19
N VAL A 30 24.75 4.77 9.11
CA VAL A 30 24.11 4.36 7.86
C VAL A 30 23.29 3.09 8.08
N ARG A 31 23.80 2.16 8.89
CA ARG A 31 23.11 0.93 9.23
C ARG A 31 21.81 1.17 10.01
N TYR A 32 21.84 2.03 11.02
CA TYR A 32 20.62 2.40 11.77
C TYR A 32 19.59 3.10 10.88
N LEU A 33 20.05 3.98 9.98
CA LEU A 33 19.16 4.58 8.97
C LEU A 33 18.56 3.51 8.06
N GLY A 34 19.35 2.54 7.61
CA GLY A 34 18.87 1.40 6.83
C GLY A 34 17.78 0.60 7.52
N TYR A 35 17.95 0.29 8.82
CA TYR A 35 16.90 -0.38 9.61
C TYR A 35 15.61 0.44 9.70
N MET A 36 15.72 1.76 9.96
CA MET A 36 14.55 2.64 10.03
C MET A 36 13.82 2.75 8.69
N ILE A 37 14.54 2.90 7.59
CA ILE A 37 13.98 2.96 6.23
C ILE A 37 13.30 1.64 5.87
N SER A 38 13.92 0.51 6.21
CA SER A 38 13.35 -0.83 5.95
C SER A 38 12.05 -1.04 6.72
N ALA A 39 12.05 -0.73 8.03
CA ALA A 39 10.86 -0.85 8.87
C ALA A 39 9.74 0.08 8.41
N GLY A 40 10.06 1.32 8.05
CA GLY A 40 9.11 2.28 7.49
C GLY A 40 8.50 1.82 6.16
N SER A 41 9.30 1.20 5.29
CA SER A 41 8.83 0.71 4.00
C SER A 41 7.86 -0.47 4.16
N ILE A 42 8.14 -1.40 5.08
CA ILE A 42 7.22 -2.51 5.42
C ILE A 42 5.90 -1.96 5.98
N TYR A 43 5.96 -0.95 6.86
CA TYR A 43 4.75 -0.32 7.39
C TYR A 43 3.90 0.34 6.29
N LEU A 44 4.54 1.00 5.33
CA LEU A 44 3.86 1.60 4.19
C LEU A 44 3.23 0.55 3.28
N MET A 45 3.91 -0.58 3.01
CA MET A 45 3.33 -1.72 2.29
C MET A 45 2.05 -2.21 2.95
N TYR A 46 2.08 -2.43 4.27
CA TYR A 46 0.89 -2.83 5.01
C TYR A 46 -0.26 -1.82 4.90
N GLN A 47 0.03 -0.52 4.94
CA GLN A 47 -0.98 0.52 4.75
C GLN A 47 -1.59 0.48 3.33
N ILE A 48 -0.77 0.28 2.30
CA ILE A 48 -1.21 0.16 0.92
C ILE A 48 -2.18 -1.01 0.77
N GLU A 49 -1.82 -2.18 1.27
CA GLU A 49 -2.69 -3.36 1.24
C GLU A 49 -4.02 -3.10 1.92
N LYS A 50 -3.99 -2.51 3.12
CA LYS A 50 -5.19 -2.16 3.88
C LYS A 50 -6.06 -1.13 3.18
N GLU A 51 -5.47 -0.20 2.42
CA GLU A 51 -6.24 0.70 1.56
C GLU A 51 -6.87 0.01 0.35
N ILE A 52 -6.13 -0.90 -0.29
CA ILE A 52 -6.65 -1.71 -1.41
C ILE A 52 -7.84 -2.55 -0.93
N GLU A 53 -7.74 -3.18 0.23
CA GLU A 53 -8.82 -3.95 0.83
C GLU A 53 -10.05 -3.07 1.14
N ARG A 54 -9.85 -1.89 1.75
CA ARG A 54 -10.92 -0.91 1.98
C ARG A 54 -11.59 -0.46 0.67
N LYS A 55 -10.83 -0.29 -0.42
CA LYS A 55 -11.38 0.01 -1.75
C LYS A 55 -12.20 -1.16 -2.30
N ARG A 56 -11.70 -2.41 -2.17
CA ARG A 56 -12.45 -3.62 -2.58
C ARG A 56 -13.75 -3.79 -1.80
N HIS A 57 -13.75 -3.52 -0.49
CA HIS A 57 -14.96 -3.57 0.33
C HIS A 57 -16.02 -2.56 -0.12
N ARG A 58 -15.64 -1.31 -0.37
CA ARG A 58 -16.56 -0.27 -0.89
C ARG A 58 -17.10 -0.63 -2.28
N ALA A 59 -16.26 -1.15 -3.16
CA ALA A 59 -16.68 -1.62 -4.48
C ALA A 59 -17.68 -2.78 -4.40
N ARG A 60 -17.45 -3.75 -3.49
CA ARG A 60 -18.39 -4.85 -3.23
C ARG A 60 -19.73 -4.34 -2.68
N PHE A 61 -19.69 -3.38 -1.76
CA PHE A 61 -20.90 -2.77 -1.21
C PHE A 61 -21.71 -2.05 -2.29
N HIS A 62 -21.08 -1.21 -3.12
CA HIS A 62 -21.76 -0.52 -4.22
C HIS A 62 -22.34 -1.49 -5.26
N ARG A 63 -21.62 -2.56 -5.62
CA ARG A 63 -22.16 -3.59 -6.52
C ARG A 63 -23.40 -4.28 -5.97
N ARG A 64 -23.44 -4.58 -4.66
CA ARG A 64 -24.62 -5.15 -4.01
C ARG A 64 -25.80 -4.18 -4.03
N MET A 65 -25.54 -2.91 -3.74
CA MET A 65 -26.56 -1.87 -3.74
C MET A 65 -27.14 -1.65 -5.15
N TYR A 66 -26.29 -1.63 -6.18
CA TYR A 66 -26.72 -1.50 -7.56
C TYR A 66 -27.64 -2.66 -7.99
N LYS A 67 -27.30 -3.91 -7.65
CA LYS A 67 -28.17 -5.07 -7.91
C LYS A 67 -29.52 -4.99 -7.23
N LEU A 68 -29.58 -4.50 -5.98
CA LEU A 68 -30.84 -4.32 -5.25
C LEU A 68 -31.71 -3.23 -5.87
N ILE A 69 -31.09 -2.14 -6.34
CA ILE A 69 -31.77 -1.04 -7.04
C ILE A 69 -32.30 -1.52 -8.39
N GLU A 70 -31.49 -2.24 -9.16
CA GLU A 70 -31.86 -2.83 -10.46
C GLU A 70 -33.05 -3.80 -10.30
N GLN A 71 -33.01 -4.68 -9.30
CA GLN A 71 -34.12 -5.57 -8.99
C GLN A 71 -35.43 -4.85 -8.61
N LYS A 72 -35.34 -3.65 -8.01
CA LYS A 72 -36.52 -2.86 -7.63
C LYS A 72 -37.03 -1.94 -8.75
N LEU A 73 -36.17 -1.52 -9.68
CA LEU A 73 -36.53 -0.65 -10.80
C LEU A 73 -37.14 -1.43 -11.98
N PHE A 74 -36.80 -2.70 -12.12
CA PHE A 74 -37.32 -3.59 -13.16
C PHE A 74 -38.31 -4.64 -12.64
N SER A 75 -38.81 -4.46 -11.40
CA SER A 75 -39.97 -5.16 -10.83
C SER A 75 -41.20 -4.27 -10.89
#